data_AF-A0A3D2QFC1-F1
#
_entry.id   AF-A0A3D2QFC1-F1
#
_cell.length_a   1.000
_cell.length_b   1.000
_cell.length_c   1.000
_cell.angle_alpha   90.00
_cell.angle_beta   90.00
_cell.angle_gamma   90.00
#
_symmetry.space_group_name_H-M   'P 1'
#
loop_
_entity.id
_entity.type
_entity.pdbx_description
1 polymer ?
#
loop_
_entity_poly.entity_id
_entity_poly.type
_entity_poly.pdbx_seq_one_letter_code
_entity_poly.pdbx_strand_id
1 'polypeptide(L)' 'ALGKIQPIFAYNFEGRRYDVGDKEGFLEATVEYALRRPDLRDRFKAYLERLAAKGM' A
#
# COMPACT_ATOMS: atom_id res chain seq x y z
N ALA A 1 25.44 -31.72 -14.43
CA ALA A 1 24.01 -31.83 -14.79
C ALA A 1 23.23 -30.77 -14.03
N LEU A 2 22.42 -29.95 -14.71
CA LEU A 2 21.78 -28.74 -14.16
C LEU A 2 20.42 -28.99 -13.45
N GLY A 3 19.99 -30.25 -13.31
CA GLY A 3 18.71 -30.60 -12.69
C GLY A 3 18.90 -31.17 -11.29
N LYS A 4 18.86 -30.31 -10.26
CA LYS A 4 18.70 -30.74 -8.86
C LYS A 4 17.30 -30.32 -8.38
N ILE A 5 16.57 -31.24 -7.77
CA ILE A 5 15.25 -30.95 -7.17
C ILE A 5 15.48 -30.28 -5.82
N GLN A 6 14.83 -29.13 -5.60
CA GLN A 6 14.86 -28.42 -4.32
C GLN A 6 13.43 -28.23 -3.81
N PRO A 7 13.20 -28.31 -2.48
CA PRO A 7 11.88 -28.09 -1.90
C PRO A 7 11.46 -26.61 -2.02
N ILE A 8 10.19 -26.37 -2.34
CA ILE A 8 9.55 -25.06 -2.38
C ILE A 8 8.55 -24.99 -1.24
N PHE A 9 8.56 -23.89 -0.50
CA PHE A 9 7.65 -23.64 0.61
C PHE A 9 6.82 -22.38 0.34
N ALA A 10 5.53 -22.45 0.68
CA ALA A 10 4.66 -21.27 0.70
C ALA A 10 4.46 -20.84 2.17
N TYR A 11 4.45 -19.53 2.40
CA TYR A 11 4.15 -18.96 3.70
C TYR A 11 2.88 -18.12 3.60
N ASN A 12 1.86 -18.47 4.39
CA ASN A 12 0.65 -17.68 4.50
C ASN A 12 0.89 -16.57 5.53
N PHE A 13 1.25 -15.38 5.06
CA PHE A 13 1.48 -14.24 5.94
C PHE A 13 0.16 -13.55 6.30
N GLU A 14 0.10 -12.99 7.49
CA GLU A 14 -0.98 -12.10 7.92
C GLU A 14 -0.52 -10.65 7.79
N GLY A 15 -1.32 -9.84 7.11
CA GLY A 15 -1.06 -8.42 6.94
C GLY A 15 -1.71 -7.87 5.67
N ARG A 16 -1.60 -6.54 5.51
CA ARG A 16 -2.03 -5.89 4.27
C ARG A 16 -0.90 -5.83 3.27
N ARG A 17 -1.15 -6.34 2.08
CA ARG A 17 -0.27 -6.20 0.91
C ARG A 17 -0.89 -5.20 -0.06
N TYR A 18 -0.08 -4.27 -0.55
CA TYR A 18 -0.45 -3.39 -1.65
C TYR A 18 0.22 -3.90 -2.91
N ASP A 19 -0.52 -3.98 -4.02
CA ASP A 19 0.06 -4.25 -5.32
C ASP A 19 0.53 -2.95 -5.97
N VAL A 20 1.80 -2.61 -5.81
CA VAL A 20 2.39 -1.41 -6.40
C VAL A 20 2.73 -1.56 -7.88
N GLY A 21 2.55 -2.76 -8.46
CA GLY A 21 2.62 -2.98 -9.91
C GLY A 21 1.39 -2.45 -10.64
N ASP A 22 0.28 -2.31 -9.92
CA ASP A 22 -0.93 -1.65 -10.39
C ASP A 22 -1.01 -0.18 -9.92
N LYS A 23 -1.63 0.66 -10.74
CA LYS A 23 -1.71 2.11 -10.47
C LYS A 23 -2.60 2.43 -9.28
N GLU A 24 -3.72 1.72 -9.13
CA GLU A 24 -4.64 1.91 -8.01
C GLU A 24 -3.95 1.48 -6.71
N GLY A 25 -3.33 0.30 -6.70
CA GLY A 25 -2.59 -0.19 -5.52
C GLY A 25 -1.41 0.70 -5.12
N PHE A 26 -0.73 1.33 -6.08
CA PHE A 26 0.28 2.34 -5.78
C PHE A 26 -0.29 3.59 -5.08
N LEU A 27 -1.46 4.08 -5.55
CA LEU A 27 -2.12 5.25 -4.96
C LEU A 27 -2.63 4.95 -3.55
N GLU A 28 -3.24 3.78 -3.33
CA GLU A 28 -3.68 3.34 -2.00
C GLU A 28 -2.52 3.28 -1.01
N ALA A 29 -1.41 2.63 -1.41
CA ALA A 29 -0.22 2.53 -0.58
C ALA A 29 0.30 3.93 -0.22
N THR A 30 0.38 4.83 -1.20
CA THR A 30 0.88 6.18 -1.01
C THR A 30 0.02 6.96 -0.01
N VAL A 31 -1.31 6.91 -0.17
CA VAL A 31 -2.24 7.61 0.72
C VAL A 31 -2.13 7.09 2.15
N GLU A 32 -2.13 5.77 2.34
CA GLU A 32 -2.12 5.20 3.69
C GLU A 32 -0.79 5.37 4.41
N TYR A 33 0.33 5.27 3.71
CA TYR A 33 1.64 5.54 4.31
C TYR A 33 1.79 7.02 4.66
N ALA A 34 1.26 7.93 3.84
CA ALA A 34 1.24 9.36 4.18
C ALA A 34 0.41 9.64 5.45
N LEU A 35 -0.72 8.95 5.64
CA LEU A 35 -1.55 9.08 6.83
C LEU A 35 -0.96 8.42 8.08
N ARG A 36 0.01 7.51 7.95
CA ARG A 36 0.76 6.94 9.08
C ARG A 36 1.89 7.84 9.58
N ARG A 37 2.34 8.80 8.77
CA ARG A 37 3.46 9.70 9.10
C ARG A 37 3.02 10.83 10.03
N PRO A 38 3.56 10.95 11.27
CA PRO A 38 3.13 11.97 12.22
C PRO A 38 3.30 13.41 11.72
N ASP A 39 4.33 13.67 10.91
CA ASP A 39 4.66 14.98 10.34
C ASP A 39 3.74 15.38 9.16
N LEU A 40 3.05 14.42 8.54
CA LEU A 40 2.20 14.65 7.37
C LEU A 40 0.71 14.40 7.63
N ARG A 41 0.39 13.46 8.53
CA ARG A 41 -0.95 12.90 8.72
C ARG A 41 -2.03 13.95 8.80
N ASP A 42 -1.88 14.92 9.70
CA ASP A 42 -2.97 15.83 10.03
C ASP A 42 -3.25 16.80 8.87
N ARG A 43 -2.20 17.35 8.25
CA ARG A 43 -2.32 18.22 7.08
C ARG A 43 -2.87 17.48 5.86
N PHE A 44 -2.43 16.23 5.65
CA PHE A 44 -2.83 15.43 4.50
C PHE A 44 -4.25 14.88 4.65
N LYS A 45 -4.64 14.43 5.84
CA LYS A 45 -6.02 14.05 6.16
C LYS A 45 -7.00 15.18 5.87
N ALA A 46 -6.70 16.39 6.37
CA ALA A 46 -7.53 17.56 6.11
C ALA A 46 -7.63 17.91 4.61
N TYR A 47 -6.60 17.61 3.82
CA TYR A 47 -6.65 17.77 2.38
C TYR A 47 -7.60 16.76 1.72
N LEU A 48 -7.52 15.48 2.08
CA LEU A 48 -8.40 14.43 1.55
C LEU A 48 -9.87 14.68 1.90
N GLU A 49 -10.16 15.11 3.13
CA GLU A 49 -11.52 15.49 3.56
C GLU A 49 -12.08 16.65 2.71
N ARG A 50 -11.25 17.65 2.38
CA ARG A 50 -11.65 18.75 1.48
C ARG A 50 -11.89 18.29 0.04
N LEU A 51 -11.16 17.27 -0.44
CA LEU A 51 -11.42 16.70 -1.78
C LEU A 51 -12.76 15.96 -1.79
N ALA A 52 -13.00 15.10 -0.80
CA ALA A 52 -14.25 14.35 -0.68
C ALA A 52 -15.47 15.29 -0.54
N ALA A 53 -15.35 16.37 0.22
CA ALA A 53 -16.41 17.37 0.36
C ALA A 53 -16.70 18.14 -0.95
N LYS A 54 -15.75 18.18 -1.88
CA LYS A 54 -15.93 18.79 -3.21
C LYS A 54 -16.54 17.82 -4.23
N GLY A 55 -16.76 16.55 -3.87
CA GLY A 55 -17.27 15.53 -4.79
C GLY A 55 -16.29 15.17 -5.91
N MET A 56 -14.99 15.37 -5.68
CA MET A 56 -13.92 14.87 -6.54
C MET A 56 -13.61 13.41 -6.22
#